data_AF-A0A2V6ED53-F1
#
_entry.id   AF-A0A2V6ED53-F1
#
_cell.length_a   1.000
_cell.length_b   1.000
_cell.length_c   1.000
_cell.angle_alpha   90.00
_cell.angle_beta   90.00
_cell.angle_gamma   90.00
#
_symmetry.space_group_name_H-M   'P 1'
#
loop_
_entity.id
_entity.type
_entity.pdbx_description
1 polymer ?
#
loop_
_entity_poly.entity_id
_entity_poly.type
_entity_poly.pdbx_seq_one_letter_code
_entity_poly.pdbx_strand_id
1 'polypeptide(L)'
;PDSFNSEAATRGQAIFNNKAKCATCHVPPLFTEPGWNLHSAQEIGIDDFQAKRSPDNRYRTAPLRALFDTQKIHKGGFYHDGRFATLPEVVNHYDKALKLQLTEQEKNDLIEYLRSI
;
A
#
# COMPACT_ATOMS: atom_id res chain seq x y z
N PRO A 1 10.66 8.11 21.79
CA PRO A 1 9.31 8.40 21.26
C PRO A 1 8.99 7.41 20.15
N ASP A 2 7.98 6.57 20.32
CA ASP A 2 7.62 5.56 19.32
C ASP A 2 7.24 6.27 18.00
N SER A 3 7.75 5.76 16.88
CA SER A 3 7.52 6.33 15.54
C SER A 3 6.09 6.17 15.02
N PHE A 4 5.22 5.52 15.82
CA PHE A 4 3.81 5.25 15.55
C PHE A 4 3.02 5.05 16.86
N ASN A 5 1.70 5.10 16.79
CA ASN A 5 0.78 4.77 17.90
C ASN A 5 0.43 3.27 17.87
N SER A 6 0.85 2.52 18.90
CA SER A 6 0.67 1.05 18.96
C SER A 6 -0.79 0.59 19.03
N GLU A 7 -1.65 1.29 19.77
CA GLU A 7 -3.07 0.96 19.86
C GLU A 7 -3.77 1.18 18.50
N ALA A 8 -3.42 2.29 17.83
CA ALA A 8 -3.90 2.58 16.49
C ALA A 8 -3.39 1.57 15.46
N ALA A 9 -2.12 1.18 15.53
CA ALA A 9 -1.54 0.15 14.67
C ALA A 9 -2.24 -1.21 14.84
N THR A 10 -2.65 -1.57 16.06
CA THR A 10 -3.39 -2.80 16.33
C THR A 10 -4.77 -2.78 15.66
N ARG A 11 -5.51 -1.66 15.75
CA ARG A 11 -6.78 -1.48 15.01
C ARG A 11 -6.55 -1.46 13.50
N GLY A 12 -5.49 -0.80 13.07
CA GLY A 12 -5.06 -0.71 11.67
C GLY A 12 -4.79 -2.06 11.05
N GLN A 13 -4.14 -2.96 11.78
CA GLN A 13 -3.91 -4.33 11.32
C GLN A 13 -5.22 -5.07 11.04
N ALA A 14 -6.24 -4.91 11.89
CA ALA A 14 -7.54 -5.52 11.67
C ALA A 14 -8.21 -4.96 10.41
N ILE A 15 -8.09 -3.66 10.14
CA ILE A 15 -8.62 -3.03 8.92
C ILE A 15 -7.85 -3.53 7.69
N PHE A 16 -6.52 -3.59 7.77
CA PHE A 16 -5.63 -4.05 6.71
C PHE A 16 -5.94 -5.48 6.27
N ASN A 17 -6.20 -6.36 7.23
CA ASN A 17 -6.53 -7.76 6.98
C ASN A 17 -7.96 -7.97 6.48
N ASN A 18 -8.90 -7.12 6.91
CA ASN A 18 -10.33 -7.34 6.69
C ASN A 18 -10.94 -6.29 5.77
N LYS A 19 -11.38 -5.14 6.32
CA LYS A 19 -12.19 -4.16 5.59
C LYS A 19 -11.48 -3.62 4.35
N ALA A 20 -10.20 -3.29 4.47
CA ALA A 20 -9.42 -2.74 3.36
C ALA A 20 -8.82 -3.82 2.46
N LYS A 21 -8.80 -5.09 2.90
CA LYS A 21 -8.28 -6.26 2.17
C LYS A 21 -6.85 -6.08 1.65
N CYS A 22 -6.05 -5.19 2.21
CA CYS A 22 -4.68 -4.93 1.77
C CYS A 22 -3.79 -6.19 1.88
N ALA A 23 -4.09 -7.07 2.84
CA ALA A 23 -3.40 -8.33 3.05
C ALA A 23 -3.61 -9.36 1.95
N THR A 24 -4.50 -9.15 0.97
CA THR A 24 -4.65 -10.08 -0.17
C THR A 24 -3.46 -10.01 -1.12
N CYS A 25 -2.87 -8.82 -1.29
CA CYS A 25 -1.67 -8.61 -2.11
C CYS A 25 -0.43 -8.49 -1.21
N HIS A 26 -0.52 -7.75 -0.11
CA HIS A 26 0.59 -7.51 0.82
C HIS A 26 0.61 -8.54 1.96
N VAL A 27 0.79 -9.81 1.61
CA VAL A 27 0.70 -10.95 2.54
C VAL A 27 1.90 -11.01 3.50
N PRO A 28 1.71 -10.96 4.83
CA PRO A 28 2.80 -11.19 5.80
C PRO A 28 3.39 -12.61 5.70
N PRO A 29 4.68 -12.82 6.09
CA PRO A 29 5.57 -11.84 6.68
C PRO A 29 6.29 -10.98 5.63
N LEU A 30 6.35 -11.41 4.36
CA LEU A 30 7.13 -10.71 3.33
C LEU A 30 6.44 -9.46 2.75
N PHE A 31 5.14 -9.29 3.04
CA PHE A 31 4.27 -8.23 2.51
C PHE A 31 4.23 -8.19 0.98
N THR A 32 4.27 -9.38 0.39
CA THR A 32 4.05 -9.69 -1.02
C THR A 32 3.42 -11.08 -1.06
N GLU A 33 2.42 -11.29 -1.91
CA GLU A 33 1.77 -12.59 -2.04
C GLU A 33 2.72 -13.64 -2.64
N PRO A 34 2.58 -14.92 -2.25
CA PRO A 34 3.36 -16.01 -2.81
C PRO A 34 2.89 -16.36 -4.23
N GLY A 35 3.81 -16.86 -5.06
CA GLY A 35 3.49 -17.26 -6.43
C GLY A 35 3.46 -16.08 -7.38
N TRP A 36 2.27 -15.66 -7.81
CA TRP A 36 2.08 -14.65 -8.86
C TRP A 36 1.67 -13.29 -8.27
N ASN A 37 2.65 -12.48 -7.90
CA ASN A 37 2.46 -11.15 -7.30
C ASN A 37 2.35 -10.02 -8.33
N LEU A 38 1.71 -10.28 -9.48
CA LEU A 38 1.61 -9.36 -10.61
C LEU A 38 0.16 -8.97 -10.87
N HIS A 39 -0.13 -7.67 -10.78
CA HIS A 39 -1.45 -7.08 -10.96
C HIS A 39 -1.52 -6.20 -12.19
N SER A 40 -2.69 -6.19 -12.82
CA SER A 40 -3.03 -5.24 -13.86
C SER A 40 -3.12 -3.82 -13.30
N ALA A 41 -3.00 -2.83 -14.19
CA ALA A 41 -3.18 -1.43 -13.84
C ALA A 41 -4.55 -1.14 -13.23
N GLN A 42 -5.60 -1.81 -13.72
CA GLN A 42 -6.97 -1.67 -13.23
C GLN A 42 -7.14 -2.15 -11.79
N GLU A 43 -6.51 -3.28 -11.42
CA GLU A 43 -6.57 -3.82 -10.06
C GLU A 43 -6.00 -2.85 -9.01
N ILE A 44 -4.97 -2.07 -9.38
CA ILE A 44 -4.37 -1.08 -8.51
C ILE A 44 -4.81 0.37 -8.83
N GLY A 45 -5.80 0.55 -9.71
CA GLY A 45 -6.45 1.83 -9.97
C GLY A 45 -5.65 2.87 -10.76
N ILE A 46 -4.68 2.46 -11.59
CA ILE A 46 -3.83 3.36 -12.37
C ILE A 46 -3.85 3.02 -13.87
N ASP A 47 -3.12 3.79 -14.68
CA ASP A 47 -2.89 3.50 -16.09
C ASP A 47 -1.81 2.43 -16.32
N ASP A 48 -1.82 1.79 -17.48
CA ASP A 48 -0.93 0.70 -17.83
C ASP A 48 0.37 1.16 -18.53
N PHE A 49 0.67 2.46 -18.55
CA PHE A 49 1.79 2.99 -19.34
C PHE A 49 3.11 2.31 -18.98
N GLN A 50 3.46 2.26 -17.69
CA GLN A 50 4.69 1.61 -17.28
C GLN A 50 4.61 0.09 -17.38
N ALA A 51 3.47 -0.50 -17.00
CA ALA A 51 3.25 -1.94 -17.10
C ALA A 51 3.44 -2.47 -18.53
N LYS A 52 3.00 -1.76 -19.56
CA LYS A 52 3.18 -2.12 -20.98
C LYS A 52 4.63 -2.30 -21.46
N ARG A 53 5.60 -1.94 -20.62
CA ARG A 53 7.03 -2.11 -20.88
C ARG A 53 7.61 -3.37 -20.21
N SER A 54 6.81 -4.09 -19.42
CA SER A 54 7.18 -5.37 -18.84
C SER A 54 6.66 -6.54 -19.69
N PRO A 55 7.31 -7.72 -19.65
CA PRO A 55 6.88 -8.88 -20.44
C PRO A 55 5.42 -9.29 -20.19
N ASP A 56 4.97 -9.16 -18.95
CA ASP A 56 3.63 -9.58 -18.51
C ASP A 56 2.60 -8.45 -18.52
N ASN A 57 2.98 -7.23 -18.91
CA ASN A 57 2.12 -6.04 -18.90
C ASN A 57 1.48 -5.76 -17.53
N ARG A 58 2.21 -6.03 -16.43
CA ARG A 58 1.71 -5.97 -15.06
C ARG A 58 2.68 -5.28 -14.10
N TYR A 59 2.14 -4.87 -12.96
CA TYR A 59 2.86 -4.30 -11.83
C TYR A 59 3.07 -5.33 -10.73
N ARG A 60 4.28 -5.35 -10.16
CA ARG A 60 4.61 -6.23 -9.05
C ARG A 60 4.22 -5.60 -7.71
N THR A 61 3.65 -6.39 -6.81
CA THR A 61 3.42 -5.98 -5.43
C THR A 61 4.74 -5.62 -4.74
N ALA A 62 4.87 -4.35 -4.33
CA ALA A 62 6.04 -3.88 -3.61
C ALA A 62 6.00 -4.39 -2.15
N PRO A 63 7.12 -4.93 -1.62
CA PRO A 63 7.19 -5.35 -0.23
C PRO A 63 7.11 -4.14 0.71
N LEU A 64 6.18 -4.17 1.66
CA LEU A 64 5.94 -3.03 2.57
C LEU A 64 7.05 -2.82 3.62
N ARG A 65 7.93 -3.79 3.87
CA ARG A 65 9.07 -3.59 4.79
C ARG A 65 10.03 -2.49 4.34
N ALA A 66 10.06 -2.18 3.05
CA ALA A 66 10.91 -1.15 2.50
C ALA A 66 10.22 0.24 2.44
N LEU A 67 9.02 0.39 3.00
CA LEU A 67 8.16 1.58 2.79
C LEU A 67 8.79 2.88 3.30
N PHE A 68 9.71 2.80 4.27
CA PHE A 68 10.46 3.95 4.77
C PHE A 68 11.80 4.18 4.08
N ASP A 69 12.40 3.12 3.54
CA ASP A 69 13.56 3.26 2.68
C ASP A 69 13.15 3.88 1.35
N THR A 70 11.97 3.54 0.82
CA THR A 70 11.43 4.18 -0.38
C THR A 70 11.17 5.67 -0.17
N GLN A 71 10.64 6.11 0.97
CA GLN A 71 10.49 7.54 1.29
C GLN A 71 11.85 8.27 1.31
N LYS A 72 12.91 7.62 1.79
CA LYS A 72 14.26 8.20 1.86
C LYS A 72 14.99 8.18 0.51
N ILE A 73 14.77 7.14 -0.30
CA ILE A 73 15.49 6.88 -1.55
C ILE A 73 14.79 7.57 -2.73
N HIS A 74 13.46 7.50 -2.80
CA HIS A 74 12.68 8.18 -3.83
C HIS A 74 12.36 9.59 -3.35
N LYS A 75 13.21 10.55 -3.72
CA LYS A 75 12.94 11.99 -3.53
C LYS A 75 11.61 12.48 -4.17
N GLY A 76 10.94 11.62 -4.95
CA GLY A 76 9.67 11.89 -5.62
C GLY A 76 8.43 11.27 -4.96
N GLY A 77 8.53 10.54 -3.85
CA GLY A 77 7.37 9.98 -3.13
C GLY A 77 7.16 8.47 -3.31
N PHE A 78 5.95 8.01 -2.98
CA PHE A 78 5.48 6.62 -3.08
C PHE A 78 5.02 6.28 -4.50
N TYR A 79 4.83 4.97 -4.75
CA TYR A 79 4.63 4.36 -6.07
C TYR A 79 5.88 4.36 -6.96
N HIS A 80 5.85 3.53 -8.00
CA HIS A 80 6.96 3.33 -8.93
C HIS A 80 7.31 4.59 -9.75
N ASP A 81 6.38 5.53 -9.87
CA ASP A 81 6.52 6.79 -10.60
C ASP A 81 6.50 8.03 -9.69
N GLY A 82 6.45 7.85 -8.38
CA GLY A 82 6.39 8.96 -7.42
C GLY A 82 5.08 9.75 -7.45
N ARG A 83 3.98 9.21 -7.99
CA ARG A 83 2.72 9.98 -8.12
C ARG A 83 2.09 10.41 -6.79
N PHE A 84 2.51 9.81 -5.67
CA PHE A 84 2.00 10.14 -4.34
C PHE A 84 3.12 10.67 -3.46
N ALA A 85 3.04 11.90 -3.00
CA ALA A 85 4.05 12.51 -2.15
C ALA A 85 4.02 11.90 -0.73
N THR A 86 2.87 11.40 -0.28
CA THR A 86 2.67 10.98 1.11
C THR A 86 1.96 9.62 1.24
N LEU A 87 2.21 8.90 2.33
CA LEU A 87 1.54 7.64 2.61
C LEU A 87 0.01 7.77 2.73
N PRO A 88 -0.55 8.84 3.34
CA PRO A 88 -1.99 9.09 3.31
C PRO A 88 -2.59 9.18 1.90
N GLU A 89 -1.87 9.73 0.92
CA GLU A 89 -2.34 9.78 -0.48
C GLU A 89 -2.46 8.39 -1.09
N VAL A 90 -1.52 7.47 -0.77
CA VAL A 90 -1.60 6.06 -1.19
C VAL A 90 -2.83 5.38 -0.59
N VAL A 91 -3.10 5.59 0.71
CA VAL A 91 -4.27 5.01 1.38
C VAL A 91 -5.57 5.56 0.77
N ASN A 92 -5.64 6.87 0.53
CA ASN A 92 -6.81 7.51 -0.09
C ASN A 92 -7.02 7.03 -1.54
N HIS A 93 -5.95 6.78 -2.28
CA HIS A 93 -6.03 6.21 -3.62
C HIS A 93 -6.71 4.84 -3.60
N TYR A 94 -6.27 3.92 -2.74
CA TYR A 94 -6.88 2.59 -2.65
C TYR A 94 -8.30 2.61 -2.07
N ASP A 95 -8.58 3.48 -1.09
CA ASP A 95 -9.95 3.69 -0.59
C ASP A 95 -10.92 4.05 -1.73
N LYS A 96 -10.50 4.98 -2.60
CA LYS A 96 -11.28 5.38 -3.78
C LYS A 96 -11.33 4.28 -4.85
N ALA A 97 -10.18 3.73 -5.23
CA ALA A 97 -10.06 2.77 -6.33
C ALA A 97 -10.84 1.48 -6.04
N LEU A 98 -10.79 1.00 -4.80
CA LEU A 98 -11.46 -0.22 -4.35
C LEU A 98 -12.82 0.04 -3.69
N LYS A 99 -13.26 1.31 -3.61
CA LYS A 99 -14.54 1.75 -3.02
C LYS A 99 -14.73 1.22 -1.59
N LEU A 100 -13.70 1.34 -0.76
CA LEU A 100 -13.65 0.73 0.57
C LEU A 100 -14.50 1.48 1.61
N GLN A 101 -14.78 2.77 1.37
CA GLN A 101 -15.56 3.63 2.27
C GLN A 101 -14.97 3.65 3.68
N LEU A 102 -13.66 3.85 3.75
CA LEU A 102 -12.94 3.99 5.01
C LEU A 102 -13.25 5.36 5.62
N THR A 103 -13.54 5.36 6.92
CA THR A 103 -13.60 6.58 7.71
C THR A 103 -12.21 7.16 7.90
N GLU A 104 -12.13 8.45 8.25
CA GLU A 104 -10.84 9.09 8.54
C GLU A 104 -10.09 8.41 9.69
N GLN A 105 -10.80 7.90 10.70
CA GLN A 105 -10.19 7.13 11.77
C GLN A 105 -9.57 5.82 11.27
N GLU A 106 -10.28 5.08 10.41
CA GLU A 106 -9.79 3.82 9.85
C GLU A 106 -8.55 4.04 8.96
N LYS A 107 -8.52 5.14 8.19
CA LYS A 107 -7.34 5.52 7.41
C LYS A 107 -6.16 5.85 8.30
N ASN A 108 -6.37 6.61 9.38
CA ASN A 108 -5.32 6.93 10.34
C ASN A 108 -4.78 5.68 11.03
N ASP A 109 -5.66 4.79 11.50
CA ASP A 109 -5.25 3.52 12.10
C ASP A 109 -4.45 2.66 11.11
N LEU A 110 -4.85 2.58 9.83
CA LEU A 110 -4.08 1.92 8.77
C LEU A 110 -2.69 2.53 8.59
N ILE A 111 -2.58 3.86 8.59
CA ILE A 111 -1.28 4.54 8.47
C ILE A 111 -0.38 4.19 9.65
N GLU A 112 -0.91 4.18 10.88
CA GLU A 112 -0.15 3.77 12.05
C GLU A 112 0.31 2.31 11.96
N TYR A 113 -0.53 1.41 11.42
CA TYR A 113 -0.12 0.03 11.17
C TYR A 113 0.98 -0.06 10.12
N LEU A 114 0.85 0.62 8.98
CA LEU A 114 1.88 0.66 7.94
C LEU A 114 3.19 1.24 8.47
N ARG A 115 3.15 2.13 9.47
CA ARG A 115 4.34 2.67 10.11
C ARG A 115 5.03 1.72 11.09
N SER A 116 4.32 0.69 11.54
CA SER A 116 4.82 -0.31 12.49
C SER A 116 5.52 -1.50 11.81
N ILE A 117 5.39 -1.62 10.48
CA ILE A 117 5.95 -2.70 9.64
C ILE A 117 7.38 -2.38 9.22
#